data_AF-A0A1A3U990-F1
#
_entry.id   AF-A0A1A3U990-F1
#
_cell.length_a   1.000
_cell.length_b   1.000
_cell.length_c   1.000
_cell.angle_alpha   90.00
_cell.angle_beta   90.00
_cell.angle_gamma   90.00
#
_symmetry.space_group_name_H-M   'P 1'
#
loop_
_entity.id
_entity.type
_entity.pdbx_description
1 polymer ?
#
loop_
_entity_poly.entity_id
_entity_poly.type
_entity_poly.pdbx_seq_one_letter_code
_entity_poly.pdbx_strand_id
1 'polypeptide(L)'
;MTTTEGMTPDDIIAAGLSAAEQMREQIKMIEHARDTQPERLAKARADAETAADWSRIEEPFSQYVTELRAHTRDGDPASTTIALPSMQAKAMYGIRLAFDALDAGEDPDRLDEVKNRYFTMVGGDPGLAFLVFAEALETVASLVVPQLLDDLEQHGSNYDARVMLAEARVKAWSDRVGNHGQAFTDDDGGDE
;
A
#
# COMPACT_ATOMS: atom_id res chain seq x y z
N MET A 1 15.93 50.35 -29.58
CA MET A 1 15.64 49.54 -30.79
C MET A 1 16.37 48.23 -30.61
N THR A 2 15.68 47.22 -30.09
CA THR A 2 16.17 45.84 -30.04
C THR A 2 15.68 45.15 -31.30
N THR A 3 16.60 44.84 -32.20
CA THR A 3 16.35 44.11 -33.44
C THR A 3 15.94 42.68 -33.11
N THR A 4 14.70 42.34 -33.41
CA THR A 4 14.23 40.95 -33.49
C THR A 4 14.88 40.33 -34.72
N GLU A 5 16.02 39.66 -34.54
CA GLU A 5 16.57 38.76 -35.56
C GLU A 5 15.59 37.61 -35.75
N GLY A 6 14.97 37.53 -36.93
CA GLY A 6 14.06 36.46 -37.29
C GLY A 6 14.84 35.17 -37.52
N MET A 7 14.45 34.09 -36.84
CA MET A 7 14.94 32.74 -37.13
C MET A 7 14.82 32.44 -38.62
N THR A 8 15.90 31.95 -39.22
CA THR A 8 15.87 31.58 -40.64
C THR A 8 15.08 30.28 -40.82
N PRO A 9 14.50 30.03 -42.01
CA PRO A 9 13.82 28.76 -42.29
C PRO A 9 14.68 27.52 -42.01
N ASP A 10 16.00 27.62 -42.19
CA ASP A 10 16.95 26.54 -41.89
C ASP A 10 17.10 26.31 -40.37
N ASP A 11 17.06 27.36 -39.56
CA ASP A 11 17.04 27.24 -38.08
C ASP A 11 15.77 26.55 -37.58
N ILE A 12 14.63 26.79 -38.24
CA ILE A 12 13.35 26.15 -37.92
C ILE A 12 13.39 24.66 -38.27
N ILE A 13 13.96 24.29 -39.41
CA ILE A 13 14.11 22.88 -39.84
C ILE A 13 15.10 22.13 -38.94
N ALA A 14 16.23 22.75 -38.59
CA ALA A 14 17.21 22.16 -37.68
C ALA A 14 16.64 21.96 -36.26
N ALA A 15 15.88 22.93 -35.74
CA ALA A 15 15.19 22.79 -34.46
C ALA A 15 14.12 21.68 -34.50
N GLY A 16 13.38 21.55 -35.61
CA GLY A 16 12.40 20.48 -35.79
C GLY A 16 13.02 19.08 -35.86
N LEU A 17 14.18 18.94 -36.51
CA LEU A 17 14.93 17.67 -36.56
C LEU A 17 15.48 17.28 -35.17
N SER A 18 16.05 18.24 -34.44
CA SER A 18 16.53 18.04 -33.07
C SER A 18 15.41 17.61 -32.11
N ALA A 19 14.24 18.26 -32.20
CA ALA A 19 13.07 17.87 -31.42
C ALA A 19 12.56 16.46 -31.77
N ALA A 20 12.54 16.11 -33.07
CA ALA A 20 12.13 14.78 -33.51
C ALA A 20 13.10 13.68 -33.06
N GLU A 21 14.40 13.96 -33.01
CA GLU A 21 15.42 13.05 -32.48
C GLU A 21 15.27 12.85 -30.96
N GLN A 22 15.04 13.92 -30.21
CA GLN A 22 14.76 13.85 -28.77
C GLN A 22 13.50 13.02 -28.48
N MET A 23 12.42 13.21 -29.24
CA MET A 23 11.20 12.41 -29.09
C MET A 23 11.44 10.94 -29.39
N ARG A 24 12.21 10.61 -30.45
CA ARG A 24 12.55 9.22 -30.76
C ARG A 24 13.37 8.57 -29.64
N GLU A 25 14.31 9.31 -29.05
CA GLU A 25 15.10 8.78 -27.94
C GLU A 25 14.24 8.57 -26.70
N GLN A 26 13.32 9.49 -26.39
CA GLN A 26 12.35 9.31 -25.30
C GLN A 26 11.45 8.09 -25.53
N ILE A 27 10.96 7.88 -26.76
CA ILE A 27 10.15 6.70 -27.09
C ILE A 27 10.95 5.42 -26.85
N LYS A 28 12.20 5.34 -27.31
CA LYS A 28 13.06 4.18 -27.06
C LYS A 28 13.29 3.93 -25.57
N MET A 29 13.49 4.99 -24.78
CA MET A 29 13.62 4.87 -23.33
C MET A 29 12.35 4.32 -22.69
N ILE A 30 11.17 4.78 -23.12
CA ILE A 30 9.88 4.27 -22.64
C ILE A 30 9.69 2.80 -23.01
N GLU A 31 9.99 2.44 -24.25
CA GLU A 31 9.90 1.05 -24.72
C GLU A 31 10.86 0.14 -23.95
N HIS A 32 12.11 0.56 -23.76
CA HIS A 32 13.07 -0.18 -22.96
C HIS A 32 12.63 -0.33 -21.50
N ALA A 33 12.10 0.74 -20.90
CA ALA A 33 11.59 0.72 -19.52
C ALA A 33 10.39 -0.22 -19.36
N ARG A 34 9.52 -0.27 -20.37
CA ARG A 34 8.38 -1.20 -20.45
C ARG A 34 8.86 -2.64 -20.59
N ASP A 35 9.77 -2.89 -21.52
CA ASP A 35 10.24 -4.25 -21.83
C ASP A 35 11.06 -4.84 -20.66
N THR A 36 11.78 -4.01 -19.89
CA THR A 36 12.51 -4.41 -18.68
C THR A 36 11.69 -4.37 -17.39
N GLN A 37 10.45 -3.86 -17.43
CA GLN A 37 9.61 -3.74 -16.24
C GLN A 37 9.37 -5.08 -15.53
N PRO A 38 9.06 -6.20 -16.24
CA PRO A 38 8.80 -7.46 -15.58
C PRO A 38 9.98 -7.97 -14.74
N GLU A 39 11.21 -7.85 -15.27
CA GLU A 39 12.42 -8.27 -14.56
C GLU A 39 12.70 -7.39 -13.34
N ARG A 40 12.56 -6.07 -13.49
CA ARG A 40 12.72 -5.13 -12.36
C ARG A 40 11.67 -5.37 -11.27
N LEU A 41 10.43 -5.66 -11.66
CA LEU A 41 9.35 -5.98 -10.73
C LEU A 41 9.61 -7.31 -10.01
N ALA A 42 10.06 -8.35 -10.73
CA ALA A 42 10.41 -9.63 -10.13
C ALA A 42 11.54 -9.49 -9.11
N LYS A 43 12.58 -8.70 -9.44
CA LYS A 43 13.66 -8.40 -8.50
C LYS A 43 13.17 -7.64 -7.27
N ALA A 44 12.38 -6.58 -7.45
CA ALA A 44 11.85 -5.78 -6.34
C ALA A 44 10.99 -6.62 -5.38
N ARG A 45 10.20 -7.57 -5.91
CA ARG A 45 9.43 -8.53 -5.10
C ARG A 45 10.34 -9.47 -4.30
N ALA A 46 11.38 -10.02 -4.91
CA ALA A 46 12.35 -10.87 -4.22
C ALA A 46 13.13 -10.12 -3.13
N ASP A 47 13.50 -8.86 -3.39
CA ASP A 47 14.14 -7.98 -2.41
C ASP A 47 13.19 -7.69 -1.23
N ALA A 48 11.90 -7.46 -1.51
CA ALA A 48 10.87 -7.26 -0.48
C ALA A 48 10.64 -8.50 0.39
N GLU A 49 10.58 -9.69 -0.22
CA GLU A 49 10.47 -10.97 0.50
C GLU A 49 11.67 -11.19 1.43
N THR A 50 12.88 -10.91 0.93
CA THR A 50 14.11 -11.00 1.72
C THR A 50 14.09 -10.03 2.91
N ALA A 51 13.61 -8.80 2.72
CA ALA A 51 13.47 -7.82 3.79
C ALA A 51 12.42 -8.24 4.84
N ALA A 52 11.31 -8.85 4.40
CA ALA A 52 10.29 -9.38 5.28
C ALA A 52 10.83 -10.51 6.17
N ASP A 53 11.61 -11.43 5.59
CA ASP A 53 12.25 -12.51 6.35
C ASP A 53 13.28 -11.99 7.36
N TRP A 54 14.10 -11.01 6.97
CA TRP A 54 15.02 -10.36 7.90
C TRP A 54 14.30 -9.68 9.07
N SER A 55 13.20 -8.96 8.81
CA SER A 55 12.43 -8.32 9.88
C SER A 55 11.92 -9.36 10.89
N ARG A 56 11.42 -10.52 10.41
CA ARG A 56 10.94 -11.61 11.29
C ARG A 56 12.04 -12.16 12.21
N ILE A 57 13.28 -12.19 11.75
CA ILE A 57 14.44 -12.65 12.51
C ILE A 57 14.87 -11.60 13.54
N GLU A 58 15.01 -10.35 13.12
CA GLU A 58 15.53 -9.26 13.97
C GLU A 58 14.55 -8.85 15.07
N GLU A 59 13.25 -8.93 14.81
CA GLU A 59 12.23 -8.52 15.80
C GLU A 59 11.17 -9.63 15.98
N PRO A 60 11.51 -10.71 16.73
CA PRO A 60 10.63 -11.85 16.91
C PRO A 60 9.48 -11.54 17.88
N PHE A 61 8.28 -12.05 17.58
CA PHE A 61 7.04 -11.75 18.33
C PHE A 61 7.14 -12.00 19.82
N SER A 62 7.72 -13.15 20.17
CA SER A 62 7.79 -13.65 21.54
C SER A 62 8.53 -12.70 22.49
N GLN A 63 9.39 -11.81 21.97
CA GLN A 63 10.09 -10.82 22.79
C GLN A 63 9.18 -9.67 23.24
N TYR A 64 8.04 -9.46 22.59
CA TYR A 64 7.15 -8.32 22.82
C TYR A 64 5.76 -8.71 23.34
N VAL A 65 5.58 -9.98 23.69
CA VAL A 65 4.37 -10.53 24.29
C VAL A 65 4.62 -10.80 25.77
N THR A 66 3.80 -10.20 26.63
CA THR A 66 3.79 -10.50 28.06
C THR A 66 2.72 -11.53 28.34
N GLU A 67 3.05 -12.58 29.08
CA GLU A 67 2.10 -13.58 29.53
C GLU A 67 1.55 -13.21 30.91
N LEU A 68 0.24 -12.99 31.02
CA LEU A 68 -0.45 -12.94 32.30
C LEU A 68 -0.97 -14.35 32.62
N ARG A 69 -0.41 -14.95 33.66
CA ARG A 69 -0.93 -16.20 34.20
C ARG A 69 -2.22 -15.90 34.96
N ALA A 70 -3.33 -16.50 34.56
CA ALA A 70 -4.55 -16.38 35.35
C ALA A 70 -4.39 -17.14 36.66
N HIS A 71 -5.09 -16.69 37.70
CA HIS A 71 -5.18 -17.38 38.98
C HIS A 71 -6.63 -17.79 39.21
N THR A 72 -6.84 -18.95 39.84
CA THR A 72 -8.14 -19.36 40.35
C THR A 72 -8.59 -18.40 41.45
N ARG A 73 -9.87 -18.49 41.83
CA ARG A 73 -10.42 -17.69 42.93
C ARG A 73 -9.64 -17.85 44.25
N ASP A 74 -8.99 -18.99 44.42
CA ASP A 74 -8.22 -19.35 45.62
C ASP A 74 -6.73 -18.95 45.53
N GLY A 75 -6.32 -18.31 44.43
CA GLY A 75 -4.95 -17.82 44.21
C GLY A 75 -4.02 -18.82 43.51
N ASP A 76 -4.47 -20.04 43.26
CA ASP A 76 -3.67 -21.03 42.54
C ASP A 76 -3.51 -20.66 41.07
N PRO A 77 -2.37 -20.98 40.42
CA PRO A 77 -2.19 -20.72 38.99
C PRO A 77 -3.23 -21.51 38.18
N ALA A 78 -4.05 -20.81 37.41
CA ALA A 78 -4.92 -21.45 36.42
C ALA A 78 -4.08 -21.98 35.25
N SER A 79 -4.63 -22.97 34.53
CA SER A 79 -4.02 -23.50 33.30
C SER A 79 -4.05 -22.51 32.13
N THR A 80 -4.80 -21.42 32.28
CA THR A 80 -5.03 -20.44 31.21
C THR A 80 -4.04 -19.28 31.35
N THR A 81 -3.26 -19.06 30.31
CA THR A 81 -2.36 -17.90 30.18
C THR A 81 -2.95 -16.95 29.15
N ILE A 82 -3.02 -15.67 29.48
CA ILE A 82 -3.45 -14.62 28.56
C ILE A 82 -2.20 -13.96 27.99
N ALA A 83 -1.97 -14.10 26.69
CA ALA A 83 -0.93 -13.38 25.98
C ALA A 83 -1.39 -11.93 25.75
N LEU A 84 -0.62 -10.97 26.27
CA LEU A 84 -0.85 -9.54 26.05
C LEU A 84 0.31 -8.97 25.23
N PRO A 85 0.13 -8.77 23.91
CA PRO A 85 1.12 -8.05 23.12
C PRO A 85 1.24 -6.61 23.63
N SER A 86 2.47 -6.17 23.82
CA SER A 86 2.79 -4.77 24.14
C SER A 86 2.32 -3.82 23.02
N MET A 87 2.23 -2.52 23.32
CA MET A 87 1.95 -1.52 22.28
C MET A 87 2.97 -1.56 21.15
N GLN A 88 4.25 -1.78 21.49
CA GLN A 88 5.32 -1.91 20.51
C GLN A 88 5.15 -3.14 19.62
N ALA A 89 4.70 -4.28 20.17
CA ALA A 89 4.36 -5.44 19.36
C ALA A 89 3.28 -5.10 18.34
N LYS A 90 2.18 -4.48 18.79
CA LYS A 90 1.05 -4.12 17.92
C LYS A 90 1.50 -3.18 16.79
N ALA A 91 2.34 -2.20 17.12
CA ALA A 91 2.93 -1.27 16.17
C ALA A 91 3.72 -2.00 15.06
N MET A 92 4.65 -2.84 15.49
CA MET A 92 5.53 -3.60 14.60
C MET A 92 4.75 -4.57 13.70
N TYR A 93 3.78 -5.31 14.26
CA TYR A 93 2.96 -6.23 13.47
C TYR A 93 1.98 -5.53 12.55
N GLY A 94 1.49 -4.35 12.92
CA GLY A 94 0.71 -3.51 12.02
C GLY A 94 1.54 -3.09 10.81
N ILE A 95 2.77 -2.63 11.03
CA ILE A 95 3.69 -2.27 9.94
C ILE A 95 3.92 -3.46 9.00
N ARG A 96 4.20 -4.66 9.54
CA ARG A 96 4.40 -5.86 8.71
C ARG A 96 3.15 -6.26 7.95
N LEU A 97 1.99 -6.22 8.60
CA LEU A 97 0.71 -6.48 7.97
C LEU A 97 0.45 -5.51 6.81
N ALA A 98 0.79 -4.23 6.97
CA ALA A 98 0.68 -3.25 5.89
C ALA A 98 1.50 -3.67 4.66
N PHE A 99 2.75 -4.06 4.86
CA PHE A 99 3.64 -4.49 3.77
C PHE A 99 3.18 -5.81 3.13
N ASP A 100 2.82 -6.82 3.95
CA ASP A 100 2.32 -8.10 3.44
C ASP A 100 1.01 -7.92 2.64
N ALA A 101 0.13 -7.02 3.07
CA ALA A 101 -1.12 -6.71 2.36
C ALA A 101 -0.86 -5.96 1.04
N LEU A 102 0.12 -5.04 1.02
CA LEU A 102 0.52 -4.36 -0.21
C LEU A 102 1.16 -5.30 -1.22
N ASP A 103 1.95 -6.29 -0.76
CA ASP A 103 2.53 -7.32 -1.63
C ASP A 103 1.48 -8.31 -2.17
N ALA A 104 0.44 -8.61 -1.38
CA ALA A 104 -0.71 -9.36 -1.87
C ALA A 104 -1.45 -8.62 -3.00
N GLY A 105 -1.48 -7.28 -2.94
CA GLY A 105 -2.00 -6.42 -4.00
C GLY A 105 -3.51 -6.59 -4.19
N GLU A 106 -3.92 -6.95 -5.41
CA GLU A 106 -5.34 -7.17 -5.77
C GLU A 106 -5.79 -8.63 -5.62
N ASP A 107 -4.90 -9.54 -5.23
CA ASP A 107 -5.20 -10.97 -5.10
C ASP A 107 -6.00 -11.23 -3.81
N PRO A 108 -7.31 -11.54 -3.89
CA PRO A 108 -8.16 -11.69 -2.72
C PRO A 108 -7.78 -12.90 -1.86
N ASP A 109 -7.32 -13.99 -2.49
CA ASP A 109 -6.95 -15.21 -1.78
C ASP A 109 -5.67 -14.97 -0.95
N ARG A 110 -4.67 -14.30 -1.55
CA ARG A 110 -3.45 -13.90 -0.82
C ARG A 110 -3.75 -12.91 0.29
N LEU A 111 -4.66 -11.95 0.07
CA LEU A 111 -5.08 -11.01 1.10
C LEU A 111 -5.73 -11.73 2.28
N ASP A 112 -6.56 -12.74 2.03
CA ASP A 112 -7.21 -13.51 3.09
C ASP A 112 -6.22 -14.43 3.82
N GLU A 113 -5.24 -15.02 3.13
CA GLU A 113 -4.12 -15.73 3.76
C GLU A 113 -3.32 -14.82 4.71
N VAL A 114 -3.00 -13.60 4.27
CA VAL A 114 -2.32 -12.60 5.11
C VAL A 114 -3.17 -12.29 6.33
N LYS A 115 -4.44 -11.90 6.16
CA LYS A 115 -5.34 -11.59 7.29
C LYS A 115 -5.43 -12.74 8.29
N ASN A 116 -5.63 -13.96 7.81
CA ASN A 116 -5.75 -15.16 8.65
C ASN A 116 -4.48 -15.46 9.42
N ARG A 117 -3.30 -15.23 8.82
CA ARG A 117 -2.01 -15.39 9.50
C ARG A 117 -1.89 -14.45 10.70
N TYR A 118 -2.18 -13.17 10.50
CA TYR A 118 -2.09 -12.17 11.58
C TYR A 118 -3.19 -12.37 12.65
N PHE A 119 -4.39 -12.77 12.25
CA PHE A 119 -5.47 -13.12 13.19
C PHE A 119 -5.12 -14.33 14.04
N THR A 120 -4.56 -15.38 13.43
CA THR A 120 -4.12 -16.60 14.15
C THR A 120 -2.96 -16.30 15.10
N MET A 121 -2.03 -15.43 14.69
CA MET A 121 -0.89 -15.01 15.51
C MET A 121 -1.31 -14.33 16.82
N VAL A 122 -2.43 -13.60 16.83
CA VAL A 122 -3.00 -13.01 18.05
C VAL A 122 -3.98 -13.95 18.77
N GLY A 123 -3.92 -15.25 18.47
CA GLY A 123 -4.79 -16.27 19.10
C GLY A 123 -6.26 -16.15 18.72
N GLY A 124 -6.58 -15.47 17.61
CA GLY A 124 -7.95 -15.22 17.18
C GLY A 124 -8.69 -14.18 18.03
N ASP A 125 -7.99 -13.37 18.83
CA ASP A 125 -8.60 -12.28 19.59
C ASP A 125 -8.95 -11.10 18.66
N PRO A 126 -10.24 -10.75 18.48
CA PRO A 126 -10.63 -9.68 17.57
C PRO A 126 -10.20 -8.29 18.02
N GLY A 127 -10.05 -8.05 19.33
CA GLY A 127 -9.63 -6.77 19.88
C GLY A 127 -8.14 -6.51 19.63
N LEU A 128 -7.31 -7.53 19.83
CA LEU A 128 -5.89 -7.47 19.48
C LEU A 128 -5.69 -7.39 17.98
N ALA A 129 -6.45 -8.16 17.20
CA ALA A 129 -6.44 -8.09 15.75
C ALA A 129 -6.76 -6.65 15.28
N PHE A 130 -7.83 -6.05 15.80
CA PHE A 130 -8.21 -4.67 15.47
C PHE A 130 -7.05 -3.69 15.65
N LEU A 131 -6.29 -3.79 16.75
CA LEU A 131 -5.15 -2.90 17.00
C LEU A 131 -4.02 -3.09 15.98
N VAL A 132 -3.75 -4.33 15.57
CA VAL A 132 -2.77 -4.64 14.50
C VAL A 132 -3.25 -4.10 13.15
N PHE A 133 -4.53 -4.29 12.82
CA PHE A 133 -5.12 -3.75 11.57
C PHE A 133 -5.16 -2.22 11.55
N ALA A 134 -5.46 -1.58 12.68
CA ALA A 134 -5.47 -0.12 12.80
C ALA A 134 -4.09 0.48 12.55
N GLU A 135 -3.06 -0.12 13.14
CA GLU A 135 -1.68 0.29 12.91
C GLU A 135 -1.24 0.03 11.45
N ALA A 136 -1.66 -1.08 10.83
CA ALA A 136 -1.38 -1.32 9.43
C ALA A 136 -1.95 -0.21 8.54
N LEU A 137 -3.19 0.22 8.81
CA LEU A 137 -3.81 1.34 8.10
C LEU A 137 -3.03 2.65 8.33
N GLU A 138 -2.63 2.93 9.56
CA GLU A 138 -1.80 4.10 9.91
C GLU A 138 -0.47 4.08 9.16
N THR A 139 0.19 2.92 9.09
CA THR A 139 1.45 2.73 8.36
C THR A 139 1.27 3.01 6.87
N VAL A 140 0.22 2.47 6.25
CA VAL A 140 -0.07 2.75 4.83
C VAL A 140 -0.28 4.25 4.62
N ALA A 141 -1.07 4.89 5.47
CA ALA A 141 -1.44 6.30 5.33
C ALA A 141 -0.29 7.28 5.62
N SER A 142 0.60 6.97 6.57
CA SER A 142 1.65 7.87 7.04
C SER A 142 3.02 7.61 6.44
N LEU A 143 3.31 6.39 6.00
CA LEU A 143 4.61 5.99 5.49
C LEU A 143 4.56 5.67 3.99
N VAL A 144 3.73 4.71 3.60
CA VAL A 144 3.77 4.16 2.23
C VAL A 144 3.20 5.14 1.20
N VAL A 145 1.97 5.60 1.42
CA VAL A 145 1.29 6.49 0.46
C VAL A 145 2.06 7.80 0.26
N PRO A 146 2.56 8.49 1.30
CA PRO A 146 3.37 9.69 1.10
C PRO A 146 4.62 9.45 0.27
N GLN A 147 5.39 8.39 0.55
CA GLN A 147 6.59 8.05 -0.22
C GLN A 147 6.27 7.79 -1.70
N LEU A 148 5.19 7.04 -1.97
CA LEU A 148 4.77 6.77 -3.35
C LEU A 148 4.37 8.06 -4.08
N LEU A 149 3.66 8.97 -3.42
CA LEU A 149 3.28 10.25 -4.01
C LEU A 149 4.48 11.15 -4.25
N ASP A 150 5.43 11.19 -3.32
CA ASP A 150 6.68 11.94 -3.49
C ASP A 150 7.48 11.43 -4.70
N ASP A 151 7.57 10.11 -4.86
CA ASP A 151 8.24 9.51 -6.02
C ASP A 151 7.52 9.84 -7.34
N LEU A 152 6.20 9.79 -7.38
CA LEU A 152 5.41 10.15 -8.56
C LEU A 152 5.58 11.62 -8.95
N GLU A 153 5.68 12.52 -7.97
CA GLU A 153 5.85 13.94 -8.23
C GLU A 153 7.28 14.27 -8.66
N GLN A 154 8.28 13.77 -7.93
CA GLN A 154 9.69 14.12 -8.16
C GLN A 154 10.27 13.40 -9.38
N HIS A 155 10.00 12.10 -9.52
CA HIS A 155 10.58 11.28 -10.58
C HIS A 155 9.62 11.14 -11.77
N GLY A 156 8.31 11.09 -11.51
CA GLY A 156 7.28 11.02 -12.55
C GLY A 156 6.88 12.38 -13.14
N SER A 157 7.33 13.49 -12.56
CA SER A 157 6.87 14.85 -12.89
C SER A 157 5.34 15.02 -12.85
N ASN A 158 4.66 14.17 -12.08
CA ASN A 158 3.20 14.17 -11.96
C ASN A 158 2.75 14.90 -10.69
N TYR A 159 2.77 16.22 -10.74
CA TYR A 159 2.35 17.10 -9.64
C TYR A 159 0.84 17.06 -9.34
N ASP A 160 0.06 16.39 -10.18
CA ASP A 160 -1.37 16.17 -9.98
C ASP A 160 -1.67 14.86 -9.22
N ALA A 161 -0.66 14.04 -8.89
CA ALA A 161 -0.86 12.75 -8.22
C ALA A 161 -1.65 12.87 -6.91
N ARG A 162 -1.37 13.91 -6.11
CA ARG A 162 -2.12 14.21 -4.87
C ARG A 162 -3.54 14.68 -5.13
N VAL A 163 -3.76 15.43 -6.21
CA VAL A 163 -5.10 15.87 -6.64
C VAL A 163 -5.92 14.66 -7.05
N MET A 164 -5.36 13.78 -7.89
CA MET A 164 -5.99 12.52 -8.31
C MET A 164 -6.35 11.64 -7.11
N LEU A 165 -5.49 11.56 -6.09
CA LEU A 165 -5.82 10.82 -4.87
C LEU A 165 -7.02 11.44 -4.13
N ALA A 166 -7.12 12.76 -4.06
CA ALA A 166 -8.26 13.43 -3.46
C ALA A 166 -9.55 13.19 -4.25
N GLU A 167 -9.50 13.23 -5.58
CA GLU A 167 -10.62 12.92 -6.46
C GLU A 167 -11.06 11.46 -6.35
N ALA A 168 -10.10 10.53 -6.30
CA ALA A 168 -10.36 9.11 -6.09
C ALA A 168 -11.08 8.84 -4.76
N ARG A 169 -10.72 9.55 -3.68
CA ARG A 169 -11.42 9.48 -2.39
C ARG A 169 -12.87 9.94 -2.50
N VAL A 170 -13.12 11.05 -3.19
CA VAL A 170 -14.49 11.54 -3.43
C VAL A 170 -15.29 10.48 -4.18
N LYS A 171 -14.74 9.95 -5.28
CA LYS A 171 -15.39 8.91 -6.07
C LYS A 171 -15.68 7.66 -5.24
N ALA A 172 -14.71 7.16 -4.48
CA ALA A 172 -14.90 5.97 -3.64
C ALA A 172 -16.01 6.15 -2.60
N TRP A 173 -16.11 7.35 -1.99
CA TRP A 173 -17.22 7.68 -1.09
C TRP A 173 -18.56 7.77 -1.82
N SER A 174 -18.59 8.41 -2.99
CA SER A 174 -19.79 8.51 -3.83
C SER A 174 -20.29 7.14 -4.27
N ASP A 175 -19.39 6.26 -4.74
CA ASP A 175 -19.71 4.90 -5.15
C ASP A 175 -20.24 4.10 -3.95
N ARG A 176 -19.61 4.22 -2.78
CA ARG A 176 -20.11 3.59 -1.55
C ARG A 176 -21.53 4.03 -1.22
N VAL A 177 -21.80 5.34 -1.22
CA VAL A 177 -23.13 5.87 -0.92
C VAL A 177 -24.17 5.46 -1.99
N GLY A 178 -23.80 5.52 -3.27
CA GLY A 178 -24.66 5.08 -4.38
C GLY A 178 -25.04 3.60 -4.26
N ASN A 179 -24.08 2.75 -3.90
CA ASN A 179 -24.31 1.32 -3.68
C ASN A 179 -25.16 1.04 -2.42
N HIS A 180 -25.09 1.89 -1.39
CA HIS A 180 -25.99 1.78 -0.23
C HIS A 180 -27.43 2.21 -0.56
N GLY A 181 -27.62 3.14 -1.50
CA GLY A 181 -28.94 3.59 -1.93
C GLY A 181 -29.72 2.54 -2.74
N GLN A 182 -29.03 1.72 -3.53
CA GLN A 182 -29.66 0.64 -4.31
C GLN A 182 -30.07 -0.57 -3.47
N ALA A 183 -29.30 -0.91 -2.43
CA ALA A 183 -29.60 -2.05 -1.56
C ALA A 183 -30.92 -1.92 -0.76
N PHE A 184 -31.50 -0.71 -0.67
CA PHE A 184 -32.78 -0.46 0.00
C PHE A 184 -33.96 -0.30 -0.97
N THR A 185 -33.73 -0.23 -2.28
CA THR A 185 -34.81 -0.07 -3.28
C THR A 185 -35.24 -1.36 -3.94
N ASP A 186 -34.48 -2.45 -3.77
CA ASP A 186 -34.74 -3.73 -4.42
C ASP A 186 -35.59 -4.72 -3.59
N ASP A 187 -36.10 -4.30 -2.41
CA ASP A 187 -36.93 -5.14 -1.51
C ASP A 187 -38.45 -4.83 -1.57
N ASP A 188 -38.90 -3.99 -2.52
CA ASP A 188 -40.30 -3.51 -2.55
C ASP A 188 -41.00 -3.73 -3.92
N GLY A 189 -40.70 -4.84 -4.60
CA GLY A 189 -41.29 -5.12 -5.91
C GLY A 189 -41.23 -6.56 -6.36
N GLY A 190 -42.04 -7.43 -5.76
CA GLY A 190 -42.23 -8.81 -6.21
C GLY A 190 -43.49 -9.44 -5.63
N ASP A 191 -44.64 -8.97 -6.11
CA ASP A 191 -45.98 -9.54 -5.87
C ASP A 191 -46.07 -11.02 -6.28
N GLU A 192 -46.65 -11.85 -5.39
CA GLU A 192 -47.89 -12.63 -5.63
C GLU A 192 -48.53 -13.08 -4.31
#